data_AF-A0A7G9NVC2-F1
#
_entry.id   AF-A0A7G9NVC2-F1
#
_cell.length_a   1.000
_cell.length_b   1.000
_cell.length_c   1.000
_cell.angle_alpha   90.00
_cell.angle_beta   90.00
_cell.angle_gamma   90.00
#
_symmetry.space_group_name_H-M   'P 1'
#
loop_
_entity.id
_entity.type
_entity.pdbx_description
1 polymer ?
#
loop_
_entity_poly.entity_id
_entity_poly.type
_entity_poly.pdbx_seq_one_letter_code
_entity_poly.pdbx_strand_id
1 'polypeptide(L)'
;MRNVLMMLAMVACLAGAIRAQEPVVVNDRFDPKAGDTIVFLGDSITHQCFYTQYIEDYFYTRYPAMKLHFYNAGVSGDVAADALRRFDSDVTEQKPAWVTILLGMNDGRYQQWDNDIFEQYKRDMNTIMDKLEALGATIIPMKPTMYDIVAYHDRKPGQWKHPKDPAGAAVYNMVMAYYGAWLQQAAMDRGRGVIDVYSPLNEFTVAGRKSDPHYTLVPDAVHPGPPGHAIMAFTLLETSHGNRKVSAVKAVRRGDQWKIDSADGEIADVSGDPSHVKFTFTAKSLPWVLPEETELGFTLTHAGHKMSNERLTVAGLAPGKYQLSIDGQVVGAYSNLALGSKVELQSNKKTPQYQQALAVAMLNKERNDKAIHPLRNLYSRLKGQRRNGEPDAAWMENFKAEAKKLTDLADEYEAKIYELAQPKPRVYELRPFENRKPEKQENRK
;
A
#
# COMPACT_ATOMS: atom_id res chain seq x y z
N MET A 1 16.24 -13.12 -85.06
CA MET A 1 14.93 -12.60 -84.58
C MET A 1 14.44 -13.49 -83.47
N ARG A 2 14.15 -12.89 -82.31
CA ARG A 2 13.19 -13.32 -81.26
C ARG A 2 13.40 -14.64 -80.51
N ASN A 3 13.49 -14.45 -79.19
CA ASN A 3 12.92 -15.26 -78.10
C ASN A 3 13.65 -16.54 -77.69
N VAL A 4 14.51 -16.41 -76.67
CA VAL A 4 14.52 -17.36 -75.53
C VAL A 4 14.70 -16.55 -74.25
N LEU A 5 13.57 -16.20 -73.63
CA LEU A 5 13.45 -15.62 -72.31
C LEU A 5 12.67 -16.64 -71.48
N MET A 6 13.32 -17.29 -70.50
CA MET A 6 12.73 -17.87 -69.28
C MET A 6 13.60 -19.02 -68.76
N MET A 7 14.36 -18.76 -67.70
CA MET A 7 14.38 -19.54 -66.45
C MET A 7 15.61 -19.13 -65.63
N LEU A 8 15.49 -18.00 -64.94
CA LEU A 8 16.17 -17.78 -63.68
C LEU A 8 15.05 -17.60 -62.65
N ALA A 9 14.51 -18.73 -62.18
CA ALA A 9 13.65 -18.73 -61.01
C ALA A 9 14.54 -18.49 -59.79
N MET A 10 14.42 -17.30 -59.21
CA MET A 10 14.94 -16.92 -57.91
C MET A 10 14.66 -18.01 -56.87
N VAL A 11 15.69 -18.69 -56.40
CA VAL A 11 15.71 -19.20 -55.02
C VAL A 11 16.28 -18.06 -54.18
N ALA A 12 15.45 -17.03 -53.95
CA ALA A 12 15.71 -16.06 -52.91
C ALA A 12 15.20 -16.68 -51.61
N CYS A 13 16.12 -17.27 -50.84
CA CYS A 13 15.88 -17.71 -49.47
C CYS A 13 15.23 -16.55 -48.69
N LEU A 14 13.94 -16.65 -48.40
CA LEU A 14 13.33 -15.94 -47.27
C LEU A 14 13.89 -16.57 -45.98
N ALA A 15 15.14 -16.24 -45.66
CA ALA A 15 15.59 -16.26 -44.28
C ALA A 15 14.96 -15.03 -43.61
N GLY A 16 13.66 -15.14 -43.31
CA GLY A 16 13.05 -14.25 -42.32
C GLY A 16 13.83 -14.48 -41.03
N ALA A 17 14.72 -13.55 -40.70
CA ALA A 17 15.41 -13.58 -39.43
C ALA A 17 14.33 -13.51 -38.35
N ILE A 18 14.03 -14.65 -37.73
CA ILE A 18 13.36 -14.71 -36.44
C ILE A 18 14.35 -14.01 -35.51
N ARG A 19 14.23 -12.69 -35.37
CA ARG A 19 14.90 -11.95 -34.31
C ARG A 19 14.24 -12.45 -33.04
N ALA A 20 14.95 -13.31 -32.32
CA ALA A 20 14.58 -13.61 -30.94
C ALA A 20 14.48 -12.27 -30.22
N GLN A 21 13.30 -11.98 -29.68
CA GLN A 21 13.09 -10.77 -28.88
C GLN A 21 14.04 -10.88 -27.69
N GLU A 22 14.92 -9.90 -27.52
CA GLU A 22 15.85 -9.91 -26.39
C GLU A 22 15.03 -9.96 -25.09
N PRO A 23 15.45 -10.76 -24.10
CA PRO A 23 14.72 -10.88 -22.84
C PRO A 23 14.59 -9.49 -22.22
N VAL A 24 13.35 -9.03 -22.05
CA VAL A 24 13.07 -7.74 -21.43
C VAL A 24 13.37 -7.83 -19.94
N VAL A 25 14.30 -7.01 -19.45
CA VAL A 25 14.58 -6.92 -18.01
C VAL A 25 13.38 -6.25 -17.35
N VAL A 26 12.66 -7.01 -16.53
CA VAL A 26 11.55 -6.50 -15.73
C VAL A 26 12.12 -5.62 -14.62
N ASN A 27 11.70 -4.35 -14.58
CA ASN A 27 11.97 -3.45 -13.46
C ASN A 27 10.66 -3.12 -12.75
N ASP A 28 10.48 -3.72 -11.58
CA ASP A 28 9.34 -3.55 -10.68
C ASP A 28 9.65 -2.63 -9.50
N ARG A 29 10.83 -1.98 -9.49
CA ARG A 29 11.25 -1.15 -8.37
C ARG A 29 10.46 0.16 -8.32
N PHE A 30 9.69 0.32 -7.25
CA PHE A 30 9.04 1.55 -6.85
C PHE A 30 9.98 2.33 -5.92
N ASP A 31 10.58 3.42 -6.39
CA ASP A 31 11.59 4.18 -5.65
C ASP A 31 11.40 5.70 -5.83
N PRO A 32 10.29 6.24 -5.30
CA PRO A 32 9.96 7.65 -5.48
C PRO A 32 10.97 8.57 -4.80
N LYS A 33 11.09 9.79 -5.32
CA LYS A 33 12.02 10.84 -4.86
C LYS A 33 11.26 12.06 -4.37
N ALA A 34 11.92 12.89 -3.56
CA ALA A 34 11.32 14.12 -3.08
C ALA A 34 10.80 14.98 -4.25
N GLY A 35 9.56 15.41 -4.16
CA GLY A 35 8.82 16.16 -5.19
C GLY A 35 8.03 15.28 -6.15
N ASP A 36 8.19 13.96 -6.14
CA ASP A 36 7.41 13.06 -7.00
C ASP A 36 5.93 13.06 -6.63
N THR A 37 5.08 13.11 -7.65
CA THR A 37 3.64 12.83 -7.53
C THR A 37 3.37 11.36 -7.84
N ILE A 38 2.68 10.68 -6.92
CA ILE A 38 2.22 9.30 -7.05
C ILE A 38 0.69 9.32 -7.23
N VAL A 39 0.22 8.85 -8.39
CA VAL A 39 -1.20 8.73 -8.69
C VAL A 39 -1.68 7.30 -8.52
N PHE A 40 -2.79 7.10 -7.81
CA PHE A 40 -3.47 5.81 -7.72
C PHE A 40 -4.68 5.78 -8.66
N LEU A 41 -4.52 5.26 -9.88
CA LEU A 41 -5.59 5.18 -10.87
C LEU A 41 -6.41 3.90 -10.68
N GLY A 42 -7.73 4.03 -10.51
CA GLY A 42 -8.58 2.85 -10.44
C GLY A 42 -10.08 3.12 -10.36
N ASP A 43 -10.81 2.13 -9.89
CA ASP A 43 -12.26 2.13 -9.75
C ASP A 43 -12.74 2.38 -8.31
N SER A 44 -13.86 1.77 -7.91
CA SER A 44 -14.43 1.86 -6.56
C SER A 44 -13.49 1.34 -5.47
N ILE A 45 -12.66 0.34 -5.74
CA ILE A 45 -11.70 -0.18 -4.75
C ILE A 45 -10.65 0.90 -4.42
N THR A 46 -10.23 1.66 -5.43
CA THR A 46 -9.30 2.78 -5.24
C THR A 46 -10.00 4.00 -4.65
N HIS A 47 -11.26 4.27 -5.05
CA HIS A 47 -12.09 5.35 -4.52
C HIS A 47 -12.25 5.27 -2.99
N GLN A 48 -12.31 4.07 -2.41
CA GLN A 48 -12.42 3.86 -0.95
C GLN A 48 -11.25 4.41 -0.13
N CYS A 49 -10.14 4.77 -0.77
CA CYS A 49 -8.93 5.32 -0.15
C CYS A 49 -8.19 4.41 0.84
N PHE A 50 -8.60 3.14 1.03
CA PHE A 50 -7.96 2.28 2.03
C PHE A 50 -6.52 1.89 1.66
N TYR A 51 -6.29 1.04 0.64
CA TYR A 51 -4.92 0.60 0.33
C TYR A 51 -4.01 1.78 -0.04
N THR A 52 -4.56 2.82 -0.65
CA THR A 52 -3.82 4.03 -1.02
C THR A 52 -3.36 4.77 0.24
N GLN A 53 -4.25 5.01 1.22
CA GLN A 53 -3.88 5.55 2.53
C GLN A 53 -2.77 4.74 3.19
N TYR A 54 -2.88 3.41 3.19
CA TYR A 54 -1.91 2.58 3.91
C TYR A 54 -0.52 2.63 3.26
N ILE A 55 -0.44 2.83 1.95
CA ILE A 55 0.82 3.10 1.23
C ILE A 55 1.33 4.50 1.58
N GLU A 56 0.47 5.53 1.57
CA GLU A 56 0.82 6.89 1.99
C GLU A 56 1.40 6.90 3.41
N ASP A 57 0.73 6.25 4.36
CA ASP A 57 1.12 6.13 5.77
C ASP A 57 2.52 5.50 5.90
N TYR A 58 2.85 4.52 5.04
CA TYR A 58 4.21 3.96 4.99
C TYR A 58 5.24 5.01 4.59
N PHE A 59 4.98 5.80 3.55
CA PHE A 59 5.94 6.81 3.10
C PHE A 59 6.06 7.98 4.06
N TYR A 60 4.94 8.48 4.62
CA TYR A 60 4.96 9.53 5.64
C TYR A 60 5.80 9.11 6.84
N THR A 61 5.64 7.87 7.32
CA THR A 61 6.36 7.37 8.51
C THR A 61 7.79 6.92 8.21
N ARG A 62 8.04 6.29 7.06
CA ARG A 62 9.37 5.78 6.71
C ARG A 62 10.30 6.87 6.19
N TYR A 63 9.78 7.82 5.44
CA TYR A 63 10.55 8.89 4.81
C TYR A 63 9.98 10.29 5.11
N PRO A 64 9.86 10.67 6.39
CA PRO A 64 9.19 11.92 6.78
C PRO A 64 9.87 13.18 6.23
N ALA A 65 11.15 13.12 5.87
CA ALA A 65 11.88 14.22 5.24
C ALA A 65 11.72 14.26 3.70
N MET A 66 11.24 13.19 3.08
CA MET A 66 11.03 13.10 1.63
C MET A 66 9.59 13.49 1.32
N LYS A 67 9.38 14.75 0.97
CA LYS A 67 8.05 15.24 0.59
C LYS A 67 7.64 14.65 -0.76
N LEU A 68 6.70 13.73 -0.73
CA LEU A 68 5.97 13.18 -1.87
C LEU A 68 4.55 13.78 -1.92
N HIS A 69 3.95 13.79 -3.11
CA HIS A 69 2.55 14.15 -3.29
C HIS A 69 1.73 12.92 -3.69
N PHE A 70 0.59 12.72 -3.04
CA PHE A 70 -0.27 11.57 -3.30
C PHE A 70 -1.63 11.98 -3.83
N TYR A 71 -2.01 11.39 -4.97
CA TYR A 71 -3.28 11.70 -5.62
C TYR A 71 -4.07 10.42 -5.90
N ASN A 72 -5.23 10.28 -5.26
CA ASN A 72 -6.16 9.21 -5.55
C ASN A 72 -6.99 9.56 -6.79
N ALA A 73 -6.87 8.77 -7.87
CA ALA A 73 -7.65 8.87 -9.10
C ALA A 73 -8.64 7.68 -9.24
N GLY A 74 -9.22 7.23 -8.13
CA GLY A 74 -10.26 6.21 -8.06
C GLY A 74 -11.66 6.79 -8.25
N VAL A 75 -12.48 6.19 -9.13
CA VAL A 75 -13.88 6.59 -9.34
C VAL A 75 -14.79 5.37 -9.37
N SER A 76 -15.87 5.39 -8.59
CA SER A 76 -16.69 4.19 -8.40
C SER A 76 -17.33 3.67 -9.68
N GLY A 77 -17.20 2.36 -9.88
CA GLY A 77 -17.75 1.64 -11.02
C GLY A 77 -17.07 1.96 -12.35
N ASP A 78 -15.89 2.57 -12.34
CA ASP A 78 -15.10 2.78 -13.56
C ASP A 78 -14.67 1.44 -14.16
N VAL A 79 -14.80 1.38 -15.48
CA VAL A 79 -14.03 0.50 -16.37
C VAL A 79 -12.87 1.29 -16.98
N ALA A 80 -11.92 0.65 -17.64
CA ALA A 80 -10.78 1.31 -18.28
C ALA A 80 -11.21 2.42 -19.27
N ALA A 81 -12.29 2.22 -20.04
CA ALA A 81 -12.85 3.27 -20.89
C ALA A 81 -13.30 4.53 -20.13
N ASP A 82 -13.83 4.38 -18.91
CA ASP A 82 -14.23 5.52 -18.08
C ASP A 82 -13.01 6.28 -17.57
N ALA A 83 -11.98 5.56 -17.13
CA ALA A 83 -10.69 6.14 -16.73
C ALA A 83 -10.06 6.93 -17.89
N LEU A 84 -10.09 6.41 -19.12
CA LEU A 84 -9.63 7.12 -20.31
C LEU A 84 -10.37 8.44 -20.55
N ARG A 85 -11.70 8.46 -20.33
CA ARG A 85 -12.53 9.68 -20.51
C ARG A 85 -12.15 10.81 -19.55
N ARG A 86 -11.59 10.49 -18.39
CA ARG A 86 -11.13 11.48 -17.40
C ARG A 86 -9.61 11.60 -17.29
N PHE A 87 -8.86 10.90 -18.13
CA PHE A 87 -7.41 10.75 -18.00
C PHE A 87 -6.68 12.11 -17.98
N ASP A 88 -7.08 13.04 -18.84
CA ASP A 88 -6.36 14.31 -18.94
C ASP A 88 -6.58 15.15 -17.67
N SER A 89 -7.85 15.34 -17.26
CA SER A 89 -8.21 16.13 -16.08
C SER A 89 -7.83 15.49 -14.75
N ASP A 90 -7.74 14.17 -14.68
CA ASP A 90 -7.59 13.44 -13.41
C ASP A 90 -6.23 12.78 -13.24
N VAL A 91 -5.44 12.63 -14.31
CA VAL A 91 -4.11 12.00 -14.27
C VAL A 91 -3.05 12.92 -14.88
N THR A 92 -3.27 13.42 -16.11
CA THR A 92 -2.25 14.22 -16.81
C THR A 92 -1.95 15.53 -16.08
N GLU A 93 -2.98 16.22 -15.58
CA GLU A 93 -2.82 17.46 -14.82
C GLU A 93 -1.98 17.29 -13.54
N GLN A 94 -1.92 16.07 -12.99
CA GLN A 94 -1.15 15.76 -11.78
C GLN A 94 0.36 15.60 -12.04
N LYS A 95 0.78 15.52 -13.31
CA LYS A 95 2.17 15.32 -13.74
C LYS A 95 2.85 14.16 -12.97
N PRO A 96 2.27 12.95 -13.01
CA PRO A 96 2.74 11.85 -12.17
C PRO A 96 4.15 11.41 -12.54
N ALA A 97 4.97 11.14 -11.52
CA ALA A 97 6.18 10.36 -11.68
C ALA A 97 5.88 8.85 -11.62
N TRP A 98 4.88 8.47 -10.83
CA TRP A 98 4.48 7.08 -10.62
C TRP A 98 2.96 6.93 -10.69
N VAL A 99 2.48 5.88 -11.34
CA VAL A 99 1.04 5.58 -11.40
C VAL A 99 0.76 4.11 -11.11
N THR A 100 0.02 3.82 -10.04
CA THR A 100 -0.57 2.49 -9.85
C THR A 100 -1.84 2.38 -10.68
N ILE A 101 -2.09 1.21 -11.28
CA ILE A 101 -3.30 0.98 -12.08
C ILE A 101 -4.04 -0.23 -11.53
N LEU A 102 -5.22 -0.02 -10.94
CA LEU A 102 -6.10 -1.08 -10.44
C LEU A 102 -7.48 -0.96 -11.09
N LEU A 103 -7.67 -1.71 -12.18
CA LEU A 103 -8.88 -1.78 -13.00
C LEU A 103 -9.09 -3.23 -13.46
N GLY A 104 -10.32 -3.58 -13.85
CA GLY A 104 -10.68 -4.92 -14.31
C GLY A 104 -11.94 -5.48 -13.64
N MET A 105 -12.19 -5.11 -12.37
CA MET A 105 -13.33 -5.63 -11.61
C MET A 105 -14.68 -5.28 -12.27
N ASN A 106 -14.85 -4.05 -12.76
CA ASN A 106 -16.06 -3.65 -13.48
C ASN A 106 -16.00 -3.98 -14.98
N ASP A 107 -14.80 -4.12 -15.54
CA ASP A 107 -14.58 -4.29 -16.99
C ASP A 107 -15.19 -5.58 -17.53
N GLY A 108 -15.07 -6.68 -16.77
CA GLY A 108 -15.73 -7.95 -17.08
C GLY A 108 -17.25 -7.96 -16.85
N ARG A 109 -17.83 -6.84 -16.37
CA ARG A 109 -19.27 -6.60 -16.19
C ARG A 109 -19.99 -7.61 -15.30
N TYR A 110 -19.26 -8.37 -14.49
CA TYR A 110 -19.79 -9.44 -13.64
C TYR A 110 -20.55 -10.52 -14.42
N GLN A 111 -20.08 -10.82 -15.64
CA GLN A 111 -20.66 -11.83 -16.52
C GLN A 111 -19.67 -12.98 -16.72
N GLN A 112 -20.15 -14.07 -17.32
CA GLN A 112 -19.28 -15.13 -17.78
C GLN A 112 -18.25 -14.59 -18.77
N TRP A 113 -17.18 -15.35 -18.99
CA TRP A 113 -16.16 -15.00 -19.96
C TRP A 113 -16.77 -14.63 -21.32
N ASP A 114 -16.42 -13.44 -21.80
CA ASP A 114 -16.83 -12.92 -23.10
C ASP A 114 -15.62 -12.28 -23.78
N ASN A 115 -15.34 -12.72 -25.00
CA ASN A 115 -14.16 -12.30 -25.73
C ASN A 115 -14.21 -10.82 -26.11
N ASP A 116 -15.37 -10.30 -26.52
CA ASP A 116 -15.48 -8.90 -26.98
C ASP A 116 -15.33 -7.92 -25.81
N ILE A 117 -15.89 -8.27 -24.64
CA ILE A 117 -15.67 -7.53 -23.39
C ILE A 117 -14.19 -7.53 -23.02
N PHE A 118 -13.53 -8.68 -23.12
CA PHE A 118 -12.10 -8.77 -22.83
C PHE A 118 -11.23 -8.00 -23.83
N GLU A 119 -11.51 -8.07 -25.13
CA GLU A 119 -10.80 -7.27 -26.13
C GLU A 119 -10.97 -5.76 -25.89
N GLN A 120 -12.13 -5.32 -25.38
CA GLN A 120 -12.31 -3.94 -24.93
C GLN A 120 -11.37 -3.60 -23.77
N TYR A 121 -11.35 -4.42 -22.72
CA TYR A 121 -10.46 -4.24 -21.57
C TYR A 121 -8.99 -4.15 -22.01
N LYS A 122 -8.54 -5.05 -22.88
CA LYS A 122 -7.16 -5.06 -23.39
C LYS A 122 -6.81 -3.77 -24.11
N ARG A 123 -7.66 -3.32 -25.04
CA ARG A 123 -7.42 -2.11 -25.82
C ARG A 123 -7.35 -0.88 -24.93
N ASP A 124 -8.29 -0.75 -23.99
CA ASP A 124 -8.36 0.41 -23.12
C ASP A 124 -7.20 0.44 -22.12
N MET A 125 -6.86 -0.71 -21.50
CA MET A 125 -5.72 -0.82 -20.60
C MET A 125 -4.39 -0.55 -21.31
N ASN A 126 -4.19 -1.08 -22.51
CA ASN A 126 -3.02 -0.74 -23.33
C ASN A 126 -2.97 0.77 -23.61
N THR A 127 -4.09 1.38 -23.99
CA THR A 127 -4.16 2.84 -24.22
C THR A 127 -3.81 3.64 -22.96
N ILE A 128 -4.28 3.22 -21.78
CA ILE A 128 -3.91 3.85 -20.50
C ILE A 128 -2.41 3.75 -20.27
N MET A 129 -1.82 2.56 -20.40
CA MET A 129 -0.39 2.35 -20.19
C MET A 129 0.45 3.17 -21.18
N ASP A 130 0.07 3.19 -22.46
CA ASP A 130 0.78 3.94 -23.50
C ASP A 130 0.71 5.46 -23.23
N LYS A 131 -0.45 5.98 -22.79
CA LYS A 131 -0.59 7.39 -22.40
C LYS A 131 0.28 7.73 -21.19
N LEU A 132 0.37 6.84 -20.19
CA LEU A 132 1.19 7.05 -19.00
C LEU A 132 2.69 7.06 -19.31
N GLU A 133 3.14 6.13 -20.16
CA GLU A 133 4.52 6.10 -20.62
C GLU A 133 4.86 7.33 -21.45
N ALA A 134 3.93 7.83 -22.27
CA ALA A 134 4.09 9.08 -23.02
C ALA A 134 4.21 10.33 -22.11
N LEU A 135 3.66 10.28 -20.89
CA LEU A 135 3.87 11.32 -19.87
C LEU A 135 5.22 11.19 -19.14
N GLY A 136 5.98 10.12 -19.40
CA GLY A 136 7.21 9.81 -18.68
C GLY A 136 6.98 9.20 -17.29
N ALA A 137 5.74 8.81 -16.96
CA ALA A 137 5.42 8.19 -15.68
C ALA A 137 5.86 6.72 -15.66
N THR A 138 6.34 6.25 -14.51
CA THR A 138 6.54 4.81 -14.28
C THR A 138 5.22 4.17 -13.85
N ILE A 139 4.75 3.21 -14.65
CA ILE A 139 3.53 2.45 -14.37
C ILE A 139 3.80 1.30 -13.40
N ILE A 140 2.87 1.11 -12.46
CA ILE A 140 2.82 -0.01 -11.50
C ILE A 140 1.46 -0.70 -11.68
N PRO A 141 1.31 -1.60 -12.66
CA PRO A 141 0.05 -2.29 -12.88
C PRO A 141 -0.24 -3.25 -11.72
N MET A 142 -1.48 -3.29 -11.27
CA MET A 142 -1.96 -4.18 -10.22
C MET A 142 -2.98 -5.16 -10.83
N LYS A 143 -2.84 -6.46 -10.55
CA LYS A 143 -3.88 -7.42 -10.96
C LYS A 143 -5.22 -7.02 -10.32
N PRO A 144 -6.37 -7.24 -11.00
CA PRO A 144 -7.68 -7.05 -10.37
C PRO A 144 -7.76 -7.84 -9.06
N THR A 145 -8.47 -7.33 -8.05
CA THR A 145 -8.68 -8.07 -6.81
C THR A 145 -9.51 -9.33 -7.05
N MET A 146 -9.54 -10.23 -6.07
CA MET A 146 -10.44 -11.38 -6.13
C MET A 146 -11.92 -10.92 -6.15
N TYR A 147 -12.77 -11.72 -6.79
CA TYR A 147 -14.21 -11.69 -6.60
C TYR A 147 -14.61 -12.86 -5.70
N ASP A 148 -15.22 -12.58 -4.55
CA ASP A 148 -15.51 -13.62 -3.58
C ASP A 148 -16.89 -14.27 -3.82
N ILE A 149 -16.87 -15.39 -4.54
CA ILE A 149 -18.08 -16.13 -4.95
C ILE A 149 -18.91 -16.58 -3.74
N VAL A 150 -18.28 -16.96 -2.63
CA VAL A 150 -19.04 -17.41 -1.43
C VAL A 150 -19.71 -16.21 -0.77
N ALA A 151 -19.01 -15.08 -0.62
CA ALA A 151 -19.61 -13.84 -0.13
C ALA A 151 -20.76 -13.36 -1.04
N TYR A 152 -20.65 -13.55 -2.36
CA TYR A 152 -21.73 -13.27 -3.30
C TYR A 152 -22.97 -14.15 -3.05
N HIS A 153 -22.78 -15.41 -2.68
CA HIS A 153 -23.90 -16.31 -2.34
C HIS A 153 -24.49 -16.04 -0.96
N ASP A 154 -23.67 -15.61 0.00
CA ASP A 154 -24.09 -15.31 1.37
C ASP A 154 -24.74 -13.92 1.53
N ARG A 155 -24.64 -13.06 0.51
CA ARG A 155 -25.16 -11.69 0.56
C ARG A 155 -26.67 -11.66 0.82
N LYS A 156 -27.12 -10.61 1.51
CA LYS A 156 -28.55 -10.39 1.72
C LYS A 156 -29.23 -9.99 0.39
N PRO A 157 -30.46 -10.47 0.11
CA PRO A 157 -31.25 -9.98 -1.01
C PRO A 157 -31.33 -8.44 -1.01
N GLY A 158 -31.05 -7.80 -2.15
CA GLY A 158 -31.09 -6.34 -2.30
C GLY A 158 -29.78 -5.58 -2.03
N GLN A 159 -28.73 -6.22 -1.48
CA GLN A 159 -27.40 -5.58 -1.32
C GLN A 159 -26.69 -5.28 -2.66
N TRP A 160 -27.15 -5.90 -3.73
CA TRP A 160 -26.67 -5.66 -5.08
C TRP A 160 -27.85 -5.74 -6.04
N LYS A 161 -27.88 -4.87 -7.06
CA LYS A 161 -28.84 -5.07 -8.16
C LYS A 161 -28.57 -6.45 -8.73
N HIS A 162 -29.61 -7.27 -8.89
CA HIS A 162 -29.46 -8.62 -9.43
C HIS A 162 -28.58 -8.56 -10.68
N PRO A 163 -27.46 -9.31 -10.74
CA PRO A 163 -26.60 -9.27 -11.91
C PRO A 163 -27.44 -9.61 -13.12
N LYS A 164 -27.14 -8.94 -14.23
CA LYS A 164 -27.75 -9.26 -15.51
C LYS A 164 -27.46 -10.71 -15.93
N ASP A 165 -26.36 -11.27 -15.44
CA ASP A 165 -25.93 -12.64 -15.63
C ASP A 165 -25.59 -13.31 -14.28
N PRO A 166 -26.56 -13.93 -13.60
CA PRO A 166 -26.31 -14.63 -12.33
C PRO A 166 -25.36 -15.82 -12.44
N ALA A 167 -25.33 -16.50 -13.59
CA ALA A 167 -24.43 -17.62 -13.82
C ALA A 167 -22.98 -17.13 -13.95
N GLY A 168 -22.78 -16.04 -14.69
CA GLY A 168 -21.51 -15.34 -14.78
C GLY A 168 -20.98 -14.84 -13.45
N ALA A 169 -21.82 -14.19 -12.65
CA ALA A 169 -21.46 -13.73 -11.32
C ALA A 169 -20.95 -14.87 -10.42
N ALA A 170 -21.52 -16.07 -10.55
CA ALA A 170 -21.11 -17.25 -9.77
C ALA A 170 -19.72 -17.82 -10.15
N VAL A 171 -19.14 -17.41 -11.27
CA VAL A 171 -17.81 -17.85 -11.73
C VAL A 171 -16.84 -16.68 -11.95
N TYR A 172 -17.22 -15.47 -11.54
CA TYR A 172 -16.54 -14.25 -11.96
C TYR A 172 -15.09 -14.12 -11.46
N ASN A 173 -14.74 -14.79 -10.37
CA ASN A 173 -13.35 -14.84 -9.90
C ASN A 173 -12.39 -15.44 -10.95
N MET A 174 -12.88 -16.38 -11.78
CA MET A 174 -12.09 -16.94 -12.89
C MET A 174 -11.80 -15.90 -13.98
N VAL A 175 -12.73 -14.98 -14.23
CA VAL A 175 -12.53 -13.85 -15.15
C VAL A 175 -11.44 -12.93 -14.60
N MET A 176 -11.45 -12.63 -13.30
CA MET A 176 -10.40 -11.82 -12.65
C MET A 176 -9.03 -12.49 -12.74
N ALA A 177 -8.95 -13.81 -12.54
CA ALA A 177 -7.71 -14.55 -12.73
C ALA A 177 -7.16 -14.41 -14.15
N TYR A 178 -8.02 -14.56 -15.17
CA TYR A 178 -7.60 -14.44 -16.57
C TYR A 178 -7.19 -13.01 -16.94
N TYR A 179 -7.93 -11.99 -16.50
CA TYR A 179 -7.60 -10.59 -16.72
C TYR A 179 -6.24 -10.25 -16.08
N GLY A 180 -6.00 -10.73 -14.86
CA GLY A 180 -4.72 -10.57 -14.17
C GLY A 180 -3.56 -11.28 -14.86
N ALA A 181 -3.79 -12.48 -15.42
CA ALA A 181 -2.77 -13.21 -16.18
C ALA A 181 -2.39 -12.49 -17.49
N TRP A 182 -3.39 -11.96 -18.21
CA TRP A 182 -3.11 -11.13 -19.39
C TRP A 182 -2.36 -9.85 -19.03
N LEU A 183 -2.79 -9.14 -17.97
CA LEU A 183 -2.13 -7.90 -17.55
C LEU A 183 -0.67 -8.14 -17.19
N GLN A 184 -0.35 -9.29 -16.58
CA GLN A 184 1.01 -9.71 -16.32
C GLN A 184 1.85 -9.79 -17.60
N GLN A 185 1.35 -10.45 -18.64
CA GLN A 185 2.05 -10.50 -19.93
C GLN A 185 2.20 -9.10 -20.54
N ALA A 186 1.12 -8.31 -20.56
CA ALA A 186 1.11 -6.97 -21.16
C ALA A 186 2.08 -5.99 -20.45
N ALA A 187 2.28 -6.15 -19.15
CA ALA A 187 3.27 -5.39 -18.39
C ALA A 187 4.70 -5.88 -18.67
N MET A 188 4.93 -7.20 -18.75
CA MET A 188 6.24 -7.78 -19.07
C MET A 188 6.71 -7.36 -20.46
N ASP A 189 5.81 -7.29 -21.45
CA ASP A 189 6.11 -6.79 -22.79
C ASP A 189 6.59 -5.32 -22.80
N ARG A 190 6.27 -4.57 -21.74
CA ARG A 190 6.73 -3.19 -21.47
C ARG A 190 7.92 -3.12 -20.51
N GLY A 191 8.49 -4.25 -20.12
CA GLY A 191 9.58 -4.32 -19.13
C GLY A 191 9.17 -3.97 -17.71
N ARG A 192 7.89 -4.14 -17.39
CA ARG A 192 7.30 -3.85 -16.08
C ARG A 192 6.82 -5.13 -15.40
N GLY A 193 6.90 -5.14 -14.08
CA GLY A 193 6.26 -6.16 -13.25
C GLY A 193 4.78 -5.84 -13.03
N VAL A 194 4.07 -6.74 -12.35
CA VAL A 194 2.74 -6.46 -11.82
C VAL A 194 2.70 -6.74 -10.33
N ILE A 195 1.90 -5.97 -9.61
CA ILE A 195 1.59 -6.25 -8.21
C ILE A 195 0.42 -7.26 -8.19
N ASP A 196 0.68 -8.46 -7.70
CA ASP A 196 -0.34 -9.50 -7.58
C ASP A 196 -1.11 -9.38 -6.26
N VAL A 197 -2.16 -8.57 -6.25
CA VAL A 197 -3.10 -8.51 -5.13
C VAL A 197 -4.21 -9.57 -5.20
N TYR A 198 -4.38 -10.23 -6.34
CA TYR A 198 -5.40 -11.26 -6.56
C TYR A 198 -5.11 -12.51 -5.71
N SER A 199 -3.89 -13.04 -5.83
CA SER A 199 -3.48 -14.30 -5.22
C SER A 199 -3.54 -14.27 -3.69
N PRO A 200 -2.90 -13.31 -2.97
CA PRO A 200 -2.92 -13.31 -1.51
C PRO A 200 -4.33 -13.11 -0.92
N LEU A 201 -5.20 -12.32 -1.57
CA LEU A 201 -6.59 -12.17 -1.12
C LEU A 201 -7.35 -13.51 -1.20
N ASN A 202 -7.19 -14.25 -2.30
CA ASN A 202 -7.77 -15.58 -2.45
C ASN A 202 -7.20 -16.56 -1.41
N GLU A 203 -5.87 -16.61 -1.27
CA GLU A 203 -5.18 -17.55 -0.38
C GLU A 203 -5.60 -17.37 1.07
N PHE A 204 -5.58 -16.13 1.58
CA PHE A 204 -5.99 -15.85 2.95
C PHE A 204 -7.48 -16.11 3.19
N THR A 205 -8.32 -15.81 2.19
CA THR A 205 -9.76 -16.10 2.26
C THR A 205 -10.03 -17.60 2.32
N VAL A 206 -9.40 -18.40 1.45
CA VAL A 206 -9.52 -19.86 1.46
C VAL A 206 -8.93 -20.47 2.74
N ALA A 207 -7.83 -19.92 3.25
CA ALA A 207 -7.24 -20.36 4.50
C ALA A 207 -8.17 -20.11 5.69
N GLY A 208 -8.76 -18.92 5.81
CA GLY A 208 -9.74 -18.61 6.86
C GLY A 208 -10.99 -19.49 6.80
N ARG A 209 -11.41 -19.88 5.58
CA ARG A 209 -12.53 -20.81 5.35
C ARG A 209 -12.34 -22.21 5.88
N LYS A 210 -11.11 -22.62 6.20
CA LYS A 210 -10.85 -23.89 6.89
C LYS A 210 -11.39 -23.89 8.33
N SER A 211 -11.59 -22.72 8.93
CA SER A 211 -12.09 -22.55 10.29
C SER A 211 -13.48 -21.93 10.34
N ASP A 212 -13.81 -21.03 9.42
CA ASP A 212 -15.14 -20.42 9.28
C ASP A 212 -15.56 -20.40 7.81
N PRO A 213 -16.52 -21.24 7.37
CA PRO A 213 -16.96 -21.31 5.98
C PRO A 213 -17.40 -19.97 5.37
N HIS A 214 -17.86 -19.03 6.19
CA HIS A 214 -18.33 -17.71 5.78
C HIS A 214 -17.23 -16.63 5.88
N TYR A 215 -16.01 -17.00 6.26
CA TYR A 215 -14.87 -16.08 6.29
C TYR A 215 -14.67 -15.42 4.93
N THR A 216 -14.47 -14.11 4.94
CA THR A 216 -14.20 -13.32 3.74
C THR A 216 -13.41 -12.07 4.08
N LEU A 217 -12.49 -11.69 3.17
CA LEU A 217 -11.85 -10.38 3.14
C LEU A 217 -12.61 -9.38 2.27
N VAL A 218 -13.66 -9.82 1.56
CA VAL A 218 -14.39 -9.08 0.52
C VAL A 218 -15.91 -9.22 0.76
N PRO A 219 -16.48 -8.52 1.76
CA PRO A 219 -17.81 -8.81 2.31
C PRO A 219 -18.98 -8.70 1.33
N ASP A 220 -18.85 -7.89 0.28
CA ASP A 220 -19.87 -7.73 -0.78
C ASP A 220 -19.48 -8.42 -2.10
N ALA A 221 -18.51 -9.34 -2.03
CA ALA A 221 -17.87 -10.04 -3.13
C ALA A 221 -16.97 -9.20 -4.05
N VAL A 222 -16.99 -7.86 -3.95
CA VAL A 222 -16.28 -6.97 -4.87
C VAL A 222 -15.22 -6.14 -4.16
N HIS A 223 -15.57 -5.51 -3.05
CA HIS A 223 -14.75 -4.54 -2.34
C HIS A 223 -14.10 -5.18 -1.12
N PRO A 224 -12.76 -5.32 -1.09
CA PRO A 224 -12.07 -5.75 0.11
C PRO A 224 -12.39 -4.82 1.29
N GLY A 225 -12.54 -5.38 2.48
CA GLY A 225 -12.58 -4.60 3.71
C GLY A 225 -11.19 -4.09 4.11
N PRO A 226 -11.07 -3.29 5.18
CA PRO A 226 -9.78 -2.78 5.67
C PRO A 226 -8.67 -3.86 5.82
N PRO A 227 -8.96 -5.09 6.32
CA PRO A 227 -7.97 -6.17 6.33
C PRO A 227 -7.45 -6.55 4.94
N GLY A 228 -8.33 -6.64 3.95
CA GLY A 228 -7.96 -6.95 2.57
C GLY A 228 -7.11 -5.85 1.94
N HIS A 229 -7.47 -4.58 2.17
CA HIS A 229 -6.67 -3.44 1.71
C HIS A 229 -5.30 -3.35 2.39
N ALA A 230 -5.17 -3.78 3.65
CA ALA A 230 -3.87 -3.89 4.31
C ALA A 230 -2.98 -4.95 3.65
N ILE A 231 -3.55 -6.08 3.24
CA ILE A 231 -2.87 -7.09 2.42
C ILE A 231 -2.41 -6.48 1.09
N MET A 232 -3.29 -5.74 0.40
CA MET A 232 -2.96 -5.10 -0.88
C MET A 232 -1.79 -4.10 -0.77
N ALA A 233 -1.84 -3.21 0.23
CA ALA A 233 -0.78 -2.23 0.49
C ALA A 233 0.55 -2.91 0.83
N PHE A 234 0.50 -3.93 1.70
CA PHE A 234 1.66 -4.74 2.03
C PHE A 234 2.26 -5.43 0.79
N THR A 235 1.44 -6.06 -0.04
CA THR A 235 1.90 -6.75 -1.26
C THR A 235 2.61 -5.79 -2.21
N LEU A 236 2.06 -4.58 -2.41
CA LEU A 236 2.70 -3.57 -3.24
C LEU A 236 4.07 -3.19 -2.67
N LEU A 237 4.13 -2.85 -1.39
CA LEU A 237 5.37 -2.39 -0.74
C LEU A 237 6.43 -3.51 -0.65
N GLU A 238 6.04 -4.74 -0.34
CA GLU A 238 6.95 -5.90 -0.25
C GLU A 238 7.54 -6.23 -1.62
N THR A 239 6.72 -6.22 -2.67
CA THR A 239 7.15 -6.60 -4.02
C THR A 239 8.04 -5.54 -4.66
N SER A 240 7.67 -4.25 -4.52
CA SER A 240 8.26 -3.18 -5.35
C SER A 240 9.22 -2.24 -4.62
N HIS A 241 9.18 -2.13 -3.29
CA HIS A 241 9.96 -1.12 -2.56
C HIS A 241 10.90 -1.72 -1.51
N GLY A 242 10.38 -2.61 -0.65
CA GLY A 242 11.19 -3.51 0.17
C GLY A 242 12.01 -2.86 1.31
N ASN A 243 11.85 -1.59 1.66
CA ASN A 243 12.57 -1.04 2.82
C ASN A 243 11.94 -1.49 4.14
N ARG A 244 12.59 -2.48 4.75
CA ARG A 244 12.14 -3.14 5.98
C ARG A 244 12.56 -2.39 7.25
N LYS A 245 13.59 -1.54 7.19
CA LYS A 245 14.33 -1.03 8.34
C LYS A 245 13.78 0.30 8.85
N VAL A 246 13.46 0.39 10.14
CA VAL A 246 13.16 1.66 10.84
C VAL A 246 14.37 2.13 11.61
N SER A 247 14.84 1.31 12.54
CA SER A 247 16.05 1.60 13.31
C SER A 247 16.67 0.35 13.91
N ALA A 248 17.97 0.38 14.15
CA ALA A 248 18.68 -0.64 14.91
C ALA A 248 19.64 0.03 15.92
N VAL A 249 19.16 0.24 17.14
CA VAL A 249 19.98 0.78 18.24
C VAL A 249 20.75 -0.33 18.91
N LYS A 250 22.07 -0.17 19.02
CA LYS A 250 22.95 -1.11 19.70
C LYS A 250 23.69 -0.40 20.84
N ALA A 251 23.40 -0.80 22.07
CA ALA A 251 24.10 -0.35 23.27
C ALA A 251 25.00 -1.46 23.81
N VAL A 252 26.30 -1.21 23.93
CA VAL A 252 27.28 -2.17 24.45
C VAL A 252 28.12 -1.51 25.53
N ARG A 253 28.19 -2.14 26.70
CA ARG A 253 29.11 -1.72 27.75
C ARG A 253 30.55 -2.15 27.40
N ARG A 254 31.49 -1.21 27.37
CA ARG A 254 32.93 -1.45 27.14
C ARG A 254 33.73 -0.82 28.27
N GLY A 255 34.37 -1.63 29.12
CA GLY A 255 34.94 -1.13 30.37
C GLY A 255 33.85 -0.46 31.19
N ASP A 256 34.10 0.76 31.70
CA ASP A 256 33.12 1.50 32.51
C ASP A 256 32.21 2.45 31.75
N GLN A 257 32.18 2.34 30.41
CA GLN A 257 31.38 3.22 29.56
C GLN A 257 30.38 2.46 28.71
N TRP A 258 29.23 3.08 28.48
CA TRP A 258 28.28 2.66 27.45
C TRP A 258 28.70 3.25 26.10
N LYS A 259 28.81 2.40 25.08
CA LYS A 259 28.93 2.80 23.67
C LYS A 259 27.63 2.45 22.98
N ILE A 260 26.97 3.46 22.42
CA ILE A 260 25.66 3.31 21.80
C ILE A 260 25.73 3.90 20.41
N ASP A 261 25.29 3.14 19.42
CA ASP A 261 25.29 3.54 18.01
C ASP A 261 24.00 3.12 17.30
N SER A 262 23.69 3.85 16.23
CA SER A 262 22.64 3.55 15.26
C SER A 262 22.94 4.34 13.98
N ALA A 263 22.86 3.70 12.81
CA ALA A 263 22.98 4.40 11.52
C ALA A 263 21.69 5.15 11.14
N ASP A 264 20.60 4.88 11.87
CA ASP A 264 19.23 5.26 11.53
C ASP A 264 18.72 6.43 12.38
N GLY A 265 19.63 7.18 12.99
CA GLY A 265 19.30 8.31 13.84
C GLY A 265 20.50 8.82 14.60
N GLU A 266 20.23 9.67 15.59
CA GLU A 266 21.24 10.35 16.39
C GLU A 266 21.11 9.93 17.86
N ILE A 267 22.25 9.69 18.50
CA ILE A 267 22.34 9.32 19.91
C ILE A 267 22.90 10.50 20.70
N ALA A 268 22.26 10.82 21.83
CA ALA A 268 22.69 11.86 22.76
C ALA A 268 22.50 11.41 24.22
N ASP A 269 23.02 12.20 25.16
CA ASP A 269 22.77 12.09 26.62
C ASP A 269 23.01 10.70 27.22
N VAL A 270 24.05 10.01 26.75
CA VAL A 270 24.38 8.65 27.21
C VAL A 270 24.90 8.68 28.65
N SER A 271 24.26 7.90 29.51
CA SER A 271 24.60 7.74 30.92
C SER A 271 24.23 6.34 31.42
N GLY A 272 24.81 5.93 32.54
CA GLY A 272 24.48 4.65 33.19
C GLY A 272 25.69 3.94 33.78
N ASP A 273 25.43 2.75 34.32
CA ASP A 273 26.37 1.86 35.00
C ASP A 273 26.10 0.39 34.58
N PRO A 274 26.71 -0.66 35.19
CA PRO A 274 26.43 -2.05 34.83
C PRO A 274 24.96 -2.51 34.99
N SER A 275 24.18 -1.82 35.80
CA SER A 275 22.78 -2.13 36.15
C SER A 275 21.77 -1.19 35.48
N HIS A 276 22.22 -0.11 34.85
CA HIS A 276 21.37 0.94 34.31
C HIS A 276 21.97 1.53 33.03
N VAL A 277 21.14 1.79 32.03
CA VAL A 277 21.54 2.58 30.86
C VAL A 277 20.43 3.51 30.45
N LYS A 278 20.79 4.77 30.17
CA LYS A 278 19.90 5.81 29.69
C LYS A 278 20.55 6.57 28.55
N PHE A 279 19.78 6.86 27.51
CA PHE A 279 20.23 7.64 26.36
C PHE A 279 19.04 8.26 25.63
N THR A 280 19.30 9.34 24.90
CA THR A 280 18.34 9.92 23.97
C THR A 280 18.62 9.38 22.57
N PHE A 281 17.58 8.95 21.86
CA PHE A 281 17.65 8.55 20.45
C PHE A 281 16.62 9.31 19.62
N THR A 282 17.09 9.99 18.58
CA THR A 282 16.26 10.64 17.57
C THR A 282 16.32 9.81 16.30
N ALA A 283 15.27 9.06 16.00
CA ALA A 283 15.20 8.22 14.80
C ALA A 283 15.07 9.07 13.52
N LYS A 284 15.41 8.51 12.35
CA LYS A 284 15.12 9.11 11.04
C LYS A 284 13.73 8.73 10.50
N SER A 285 13.14 7.69 11.06
CA SER A 285 11.88 7.09 10.60
C SER A 285 11.04 6.64 11.79
N LEU A 286 9.73 6.51 11.56
CA LEU A 286 8.76 5.90 12.46
C LEU A 286 8.38 4.48 11.98
N PRO A 287 7.86 3.61 12.87
CA PRO A 287 7.28 2.33 12.44
C PRO A 287 6.05 2.56 11.54
N TRP A 288 5.84 1.68 10.56
CA TRP A 288 4.60 1.66 9.79
C TRP A 288 3.50 1.04 10.65
N VAL A 289 2.51 1.87 11.00
CA VAL A 289 1.36 1.54 11.84
C VAL A 289 0.10 1.93 11.08
N LEU A 290 -0.90 1.07 11.12
CA LEU A 290 -2.19 1.26 10.46
C LEU A 290 -3.33 1.33 11.48
N PRO A 291 -4.51 1.85 11.09
CA PRO A 291 -5.72 1.84 11.93
C PRO A 291 -6.11 0.43 12.42
N GLU A 292 -6.80 0.35 13.55
CA GLU A 292 -7.11 -0.92 14.23
C GLU A 292 -7.90 -1.90 13.36
N GLU A 293 -8.81 -1.40 12.51
CA GLU A 293 -9.61 -2.20 11.59
C GLU A 293 -8.78 -3.01 10.57
N THR A 294 -7.48 -2.69 10.43
CA THR A 294 -6.54 -3.39 9.54
C THR A 294 -5.81 -4.58 10.20
N GLU A 295 -5.93 -4.75 11.53
CA GLU A 295 -5.07 -5.63 12.35
C GLU A 295 -5.03 -7.07 11.83
N LEU A 296 -6.17 -7.59 11.34
CA LEU A 296 -6.26 -8.93 10.75
C LEU A 296 -5.33 -9.06 9.53
N GLY A 297 -5.43 -8.15 8.55
CA GLY A 297 -4.62 -8.21 7.34
C GLY A 297 -3.13 -7.97 7.61
N PHE A 298 -2.85 -7.03 8.53
CA PHE A 298 -1.49 -6.72 8.97
C PHE A 298 -0.82 -7.92 9.67
N THR A 299 -1.61 -8.70 10.43
CA THR A 299 -1.16 -9.93 11.10
C THR A 299 -0.93 -11.05 10.10
N LEU A 300 -1.89 -11.32 9.20
CA LEU A 300 -1.80 -12.39 8.20
C LEU A 300 -0.54 -12.26 7.33
N THR A 301 -0.19 -11.03 6.96
CA THR A 301 0.99 -10.72 6.14
C THR A 301 2.29 -10.63 6.94
N HIS A 302 2.22 -10.59 8.26
CA HIS A 302 3.34 -10.25 9.14
C HIS A 302 3.97 -8.89 8.80
N ALA A 303 3.15 -7.94 8.33
CA ALA A 303 3.59 -6.65 7.81
C ALA A 303 4.44 -5.86 8.82
N GLY A 304 4.08 -5.87 10.11
CA GLY A 304 4.87 -5.19 11.15
C GLY A 304 6.33 -5.67 11.20
N HIS A 305 6.54 -6.99 11.24
CA HIS A 305 7.89 -7.55 11.23
C HIS A 305 8.60 -7.37 9.87
N LYS A 306 7.86 -7.54 8.77
CA LYS A 306 8.43 -7.50 7.42
C LYS A 306 8.79 -6.09 6.97
N MET A 307 8.06 -5.06 7.40
CA MET A 307 8.18 -3.69 6.88
C MET A 307 8.64 -2.65 7.90
N SER A 308 8.62 -2.92 9.21
CA SER A 308 8.89 -1.89 10.25
C SER A 308 10.06 -2.18 11.20
N ASN A 309 10.79 -3.27 11.02
CA ASN A 309 11.98 -3.67 11.77
C ASN A 309 12.64 -2.56 12.64
N GLU A 310 12.21 -2.46 13.90
CA GLU A 310 12.65 -1.46 14.88
C GLU A 310 13.26 -2.19 16.07
N ARG A 311 14.59 -2.15 16.17
CA ARG A 311 15.35 -3.05 17.03
C ARG A 311 16.14 -2.32 18.09
N LEU A 312 16.12 -2.88 19.29
CA LEU A 312 17.00 -2.53 20.39
C LEU A 312 17.83 -3.75 20.80
N THR A 313 19.14 -3.57 20.88
CA THR A 313 20.08 -4.56 21.42
C THR A 313 20.90 -3.92 22.53
N VAL A 314 20.94 -4.54 23.71
CA VAL A 314 21.71 -4.05 24.86
C VAL A 314 22.54 -5.18 25.45
N ALA A 315 23.86 -5.07 25.35
CA ALA A 315 24.82 -6.06 25.83
C ALA A 315 25.74 -5.46 26.91
N GLY A 316 26.06 -6.28 27.93
CA GLY A 316 26.91 -5.86 29.06
C GLY A 316 26.16 -5.45 30.33
N LEU A 317 24.83 -5.64 30.35
CA LEU A 317 24.03 -5.61 31.58
C LEU A 317 24.34 -6.84 32.46
N ALA A 318 24.30 -6.66 33.78
CA ALA A 318 24.38 -7.77 34.73
C ALA A 318 23.22 -8.79 34.50
N PRO A 319 23.39 -10.08 34.85
CA PRO A 319 22.33 -11.06 34.76
C PRO A 319 21.07 -10.62 35.52
N GLY A 320 19.91 -10.62 34.85
CA GLY A 320 18.67 -10.16 35.46
C GLY A 320 17.59 -9.77 34.47
N LYS A 321 16.49 -9.24 35.01
CA LYS A 321 15.36 -8.70 34.25
C LYS A 321 15.37 -7.19 34.36
N TYR A 322 15.08 -6.52 33.26
CA TYR A 322 15.16 -5.07 33.12
C TYR A 322 13.84 -4.53 32.60
N GLN A 323 13.39 -3.43 33.17
CA GLN A 323 12.29 -2.64 32.66
C GLN A 323 12.82 -1.67 31.61
N LEU A 324 12.25 -1.71 30.40
CA LEU A 324 12.47 -0.71 29.37
C LEU A 324 11.37 0.35 29.48
N SER A 325 11.78 1.60 29.60
CA SER A 325 10.92 2.77 29.44
C SER A 325 11.41 3.68 28.32
N ILE A 326 10.46 4.31 27.63
CA ILE A 326 10.72 5.32 26.59
C ILE A 326 9.90 6.55 26.96
N ASP A 327 10.54 7.71 27.10
CA ASP A 327 9.94 8.95 27.63
C ASP A 327 9.24 8.75 28.99
N GLY A 328 9.83 7.91 29.86
CA GLY A 328 9.28 7.55 31.17
C GLY A 328 8.10 6.56 31.13
N GLN A 329 7.52 6.29 29.95
CA GLN A 329 6.47 5.27 29.78
C GLN A 329 7.12 3.88 29.78
N VAL A 330 6.65 2.99 30.65
CA VAL A 330 7.08 1.59 30.65
C VAL A 330 6.52 0.88 29.41
N VAL A 331 7.41 0.37 28.57
CA VAL A 331 7.04 -0.31 27.31
C VAL A 331 7.23 -1.81 27.37
N GLY A 332 8.07 -2.33 28.28
CA GLY A 332 8.23 -3.76 28.46
C GLY A 332 9.22 -4.15 29.55
N ALA A 333 9.31 -5.45 29.82
CA ALA A 333 10.32 -6.00 30.72
C ALA A 333 10.99 -7.22 30.05
N TYR A 334 12.31 -7.20 29.97
CA TYR A 334 13.12 -8.14 29.20
C TYR A 334 14.27 -8.68 30.03
N SER A 335 14.69 -9.92 29.80
CA SER A 335 15.94 -10.41 30.39
C SER A 335 17.15 -9.76 29.71
N ASN A 336 18.29 -9.71 30.39
CA ASN A 336 19.56 -9.32 29.78
C ASN A 336 19.89 -10.17 28.54
N LEU A 337 19.49 -11.45 28.51
CA LEU A 337 19.67 -12.32 27.34
C LEU A 337 18.79 -11.90 26.15
N ALA A 338 17.52 -11.57 26.39
CA ALA A 338 16.63 -11.08 25.34
C ALA A 338 17.12 -9.74 24.77
N LEU A 339 17.55 -8.82 25.64
CA LEU A 339 18.15 -7.54 25.26
C LEU A 339 19.47 -7.73 24.51
N GLY A 340 20.33 -8.65 24.94
CA GLY A 340 21.61 -8.93 24.29
C GLY A 340 21.46 -9.60 22.93
N SER A 341 20.35 -10.30 22.69
CA SER A 341 19.99 -10.86 21.38
C SER A 341 19.35 -9.80 20.49
N LYS A 342 18.11 -9.41 20.79
CA LYS A 342 17.31 -8.41 20.07
C LYS A 342 15.93 -8.30 20.70
N VAL A 343 15.47 -7.07 20.94
CA VAL A 343 14.06 -6.74 21.19
C VAL A 343 13.52 -5.96 20.00
N GLU A 344 12.32 -6.34 19.55
CA GLU A 344 11.58 -5.64 18.49
C GLU A 344 10.49 -4.76 19.09
N LEU A 345 10.45 -3.50 18.65
CA LEU A 345 9.60 -2.46 19.24
C LEU A 345 8.46 -2.01 18.32
N GLN A 346 8.52 -2.33 17.03
CA GLN A 346 7.63 -1.77 16.01
C GLN A 346 6.14 -2.06 16.21
N SER A 347 5.80 -3.14 16.92
CA SER A 347 4.41 -3.54 17.21
C SER A 347 4.01 -3.23 18.65
N ASN A 348 4.90 -2.59 19.43
CA ASN A 348 4.63 -2.27 20.81
C ASN A 348 3.82 -0.97 20.89
N LYS A 349 2.49 -1.15 21.02
CA LYS A 349 1.50 -0.06 21.14
C LYS A 349 1.82 0.91 22.29
N LYS A 350 2.66 0.56 23.27
CA LYS A 350 3.03 1.45 24.39
C LYS A 350 4.15 2.43 24.06
N THR A 351 4.87 2.24 22.96
CA THR A 351 6.00 3.13 22.62
C THR A 351 5.47 4.48 22.13
N PRO A 352 6.09 5.61 22.54
CA PRO A 352 5.68 6.92 22.07
C PRO A 352 5.77 7.09 20.55
N GLN A 353 6.74 6.46 19.91
CA GLN A 353 6.89 6.49 18.44
C GLN A 353 5.84 5.66 17.71
N TYR A 354 5.34 4.55 18.27
CA TYR A 354 4.17 3.85 17.72
C TYR A 354 2.93 4.75 17.78
N GLN A 355 2.71 5.40 18.92
CA GLN A 355 1.57 6.31 19.09
C GLN A 355 1.64 7.52 18.14
N GLN A 356 2.85 8.03 17.89
CA GLN A 356 3.07 9.07 16.88
C GLN A 356 2.75 8.57 15.47
N ALA A 357 3.22 7.38 15.09
CA ALA A 357 2.92 6.78 13.78
C ALA A 357 1.41 6.52 13.60
N LEU A 358 0.72 6.04 14.64
CA LEU A 358 -0.73 5.87 14.61
C LEU A 358 -1.44 7.21 14.45
N ALA A 359 -0.98 8.27 15.12
CA ALA A 359 -1.56 9.60 14.96
C ALA A 359 -1.39 10.14 13.52
N VAL A 360 -0.27 9.83 12.85
CA VAL A 360 -0.07 10.11 11.41
C VAL A 360 -1.12 9.38 10.58
N ALA A 361 -1.28 8.07 10.77
CA ALA A 361 -2.25 7.26 10.02
C ALA A 361 -3.69 7.73 10.24
N MET A 362 -4.05 8.11 11.47
CA MET A 362 -5.39 8.62 11.78
C MET A 362 -5.64 10.01 11.16
N LEU A 363 -4.62 10.89 11.12
CA LEU A 363 -4.74 12.19 10.46
C LEU A 363 -4.85 12.03 8.94
N ASN A 364 -4.14 11.06 8.34
CA ASN A 364 -4.29 10.76 6.92
C ASN A 364 -5.65 10.13 6.60
N LYS A 365 -6.18 9.28 7.49
CA LYS A 365 -7.56 8.81 7.39
C LYS A 365 -8.55 9.98 7.37
N GLU A 366 -8.36 10.95 8.26
CA GLU A 366 -9.20 12.15 8.30
C GLU A 366 -9.09 12.99 7.01
N ARG A 367 -7.88 13.16 6.46
CA ARG A 367 -7.65 13.77 5.13
C ARG A 367 -8.48 13.06 4.06
N ASN A 368 -8.46 11.74 4.04
CA ASN A 368 -9.22 10.96 3.06
C ASN A 368 -10.73 11.13 3.24
N ASP A 369 -11.22 11.02 4.47
CA ASP A 369 -12.65 11.14 4.78
C ASP A 369 -13.20 12.55 4.43
N LYS A 370 -12.42 13.61 4.69
CA LYS A 370 -12.87 15.00 4.56
C LYS A 370 -12.54 15.68 3.23
N ALA A 371 -11.52 15.24 2.53
CA ALA A 371 -11.05 15.88 1.30
C ALA A 371 -11.09 14.93 0.10
N ILE A 372 -10.38 13.80 0.17
CA ILE A 372 -10.18 12.92 -1.00
C ILE A 372 -11.46 12.19 -1.39
N HIS A 373 -12.18 11.59 -0.44
CA HIS A 373 -13.41 10.86 -0.72
C HIS A 373 -14.53 11.78 -1.25
N PRO A 374 -14.78 12.99 -0.69
CA PRO A 374 -15.67 13.98 -1.31
C PRO A 374 -15.22 14.38 -2.73
N LEU A 375 -13.93 14.51 -2.98
CA LEU A 375 -13.39 14.85 -4.30
C LEU A 375 -13.68 13.73 -5.30
N ARG A 376 -13.46 12.47 -4.93
CA ARG A 376 -13.78 11.32 -5.78
C ARG A 376 -15.29 11.13 -5.99
N ASN A 377 -16.11 11.49 -5.00
CA ASN A 377 -17.56 11.57 -5.17
C ASN A 377 -17.95 12.63 -6.21
N LEU A 378 -17.28 13.78 -6.23
CA LEU A 378 -17.48 14.81 -7.26
C LEU A 378 -17.11 14.30 -8.67
N TYR A 379 -16.02 13.56 -8.82
CA TYR A 379 -15.70 12.87 -10.09
C TYR A 379 -16.73 11.79 -10.46
N SER A 380 -17.30 11.09 -9.49
CA SER A 380 -18.41 10.15 -9.71
C SER A 380 -19.67 10.87 -10.20
N ARG A 381 -19.95 12.09 -9.70
CA ARG A 381 -21.03 12.95 -10.23
C ARG A 381 -20.76 13.39 -11.66
N LEU A 382 -19.53 13.80 -11.99
CA LEU A 382 -19.12 14.14 -13.37
C LEU A 382 -19.36 12.98 -14.33
N LYS A 383 -18.95 11.77 -13.94
CA LYS A 383 -19.24 10.56 -14.70
C LYS A 383 -20.75 10.35 -14.90
N GLY A 384 -21.55 10.55 -13.86
CA GLY A 384 -23.00 10.47 -13.92
C GLY A 384 -23.61 11.45 -14.93
N GLN A 385 -23.14 12.71 -14.93
CA GLN A 385 -23.56 13.72 -15.91
C GLN A 385 -23.22 13.30 -17.34
N ARG A 386 -21.98 12.87 -17.58
CA ARG A 386 -21.49 12.43 -18.90
C ARG A 386 -22.25 11.25 -19.50
N ARG A 387 -22.96 10.45 -18.69
CA ARG A 387 -23.87 9.40 -19.20
C ARG A 387 -25.10 9.97 -19.90
N ASN A 388 -25.50 11.21 -19.58
CA ASN A 388 -26.66 11.89 -20.13
C ASN A 388 -26.28 12.98 -21.16
N GLY A 389 -24.98 13.15 -21.45
CA GLY A 389 -24.43 14.20 -22.31
C GLY A 389 -23.26 14.94 -21.64
N GLU A 390 -22.46 15.68 -22.40
CA GLU A 390 -21.39 16.48 -21.79
C GLU A 390 -22.00 17.61 -20.93
N PRO A 391 -21.49 17.82 -19.70
CA PRO A 391 -21.95 18.92 -18.84
C PRO A 391 -21.72 20.28 -19.49
N ASP A 392 -22.60 21.23 -19.22
CA ASP A 392 -22.42 22.61 -19.67
C ASP A 392 -21.26 23.32 -18.95
N ALA A 393 -20.91 24.51 -19.46
CA ALA A 393 -19.80 25.28 -18.94
C ALA A 393 -19.99 25.70 -17.46
N ALA A 394 -21.21 26.04 -17.05
CA ALA A 394 -21.51 26.47 -15.68
C ALA A 394 -21.37 25.31 -14.69
N TRP A 395 -21.81 24.11 -15.08
CA TRP A 395 -21.61 22.90 -14.29
C TRP A 395 -20.11 22.59 -14.14
N MET A 396 -19.35 22.67 -15.24
CA MET A 396 -17.90 22.42 -15.22
C MET A 396 -17.13 23.45 -14.39
N GLU A 397 -17.55 24.72 -14.39
CA GLU A 397 -16.94 25.76 -13.54
C GLU A 397 -17.15 25.46 -12.05
N ASN A 398 -18.39 25.11 -11.66
CA ASN A 398 -18.70 24.71 -10.29
C ASN A 398 -17.94 23.45 -9.86
N PHE A 399 -17.85 22.45 -10.75
CA PHE A 399 -17.04 21.26 -10.53
C PHE A 399 -15.58 21.62 -10.26
N LYS A 400 -14.96 22.46 -11.09
CA LYS A 400 -13.57 22.87 -10.92
C LYS A 400 -13.34 23.63 -9.62
N ALA A 401 -14.26 24.52 -9.25
CA ALA A 401 -14.18 25.26 -8.00
C ALA A 401 -14.28 24.35 -6.76
N GLU A 402 -15.22 23.41 -6.74
CA GLU A 402 -15.37 22.44 -5.65
C GLU A 402 -14.17 21.47 -5.59
N ALA A 403 -13.70 21.00 -6.75
CA ALA A 403 -12.52 20.13 -6.84
C ALA A 403 -11.27 20.82 -6.31
N LYS A 404 -11.06 22.10 -6.68
CA LYS A 404 -9.95 22.90 -6.16
C LYS A 404 -10.03 23.07 -4.65
N LYS A 405 -11.20 23.42 -4.10
CA LYS A 405 -11.38 23.57 -2.65
C LYS A 405 -11.01 22.29 -1.88
N LEU A 406 -11.42 21.13 -2.40
CA LEU A 406 -11.11 19.84 -1.78
C LEU A 406 -9.64 19.46 -1.93
N THR A 407 -9.01 19.82 -3.06
CA THR A 407 -7.57 19.62 -3.27
C THR A 407 -6.76 20.49 -2.31
N ASP A 408 -7.07 21.78 -2.21
CA ASP A 408 -6.41 22.70 -1.27
C ASP A 408 -6.53 22.21 0.19
N LEU A 409 -7.71 21.69 0.57
CA LEU A 409 -7.90 21.07 1.89
C LEU A 409 -7.02 19.82 2.08
N ALA A 410 -6.90 18.97 1.06
CA ALA A 410 -6.04 17.79 1.12
C ALA A 410 -4.56 18.17 1.31
N ASP A 411 -4.10 19.24 0.67
CA ASP A 411 -2.73 19.77 0.78
C ASP A 411 -2.47 20.34 2.19
N GLU A 412 -3.44 21.02 2.79
CA GLU A 412 -3.35 21.49 4.18
C GLU A 412 -3.19 20.33 5.18
N TYR A 413 -3.91 19.23 4.97
CA TYR A 413 -3.74 18.03 5.77
C TYR A 413 -2.38 17.37 5.53
N GLU A 414 -1.95 17.23 4.27
CA GLU A 414 -0.65 16.65 3.90
C GLU A 414 0.50 17.39 4.58
N ALA A 415 0.46 18.73 4.63
CA ALA A 415 1.45 19.53 5.35
C ALA A 415 1.51 19.19 6.86
N LYS A 416 0.35 19.08 7.51
CA LYS A 416 0.25 18.70 8.94
C LYS A 416 0.72 17.27 9.19
N ILE A 417 0.47 16.37 8.25
CA ILE A 417 0.92 14.97 8.31
C ILE A 417 2.45 14.91 8.27
N TYR A 418 3.10 15.60 7.33
CA TYR A 418 4.57 15.66 7.26
C TYR A 418 5.20 16.28 8.51
N GLU A 419 4.57 17.31 9.10
CA GLU A 419 5.01 17.90 10.36
C GLU A 419 4.90 16.88 11.51
N LEU A 420 3.75 16.23 11.65
CA LEU A 420 3.51 15.23 12.69
C LEU A 420 4.41 14.00 12.55
N ALA A 421 4.77 13.62 11.32
CA ALA A 421 5.59 12.46 11.03
C ALA A 421 7.08 12.65 11.37
N GLN A 422 7.55 13.88 11.63
CA GLN A 422 8.95 14.11 12.02
C GLN A 422 9.27 13.40 13.34
N PRO A 423 10.21 12.43 13.38
CA PRO A 423 10.53 11.73 14.61
C PRO A 423 11.08 12.70 15.67
N LYS A 424 10.59 12.54 16.89
CA LYS A 424 11.04 13.34 18.04
C LYS A 424 12.17 12.62 18.79
N PRO A 425 13.10 13.33 19.44
CA PRO A 425 14.04 12.72 20.37
C PRO A 425 13.29 11.95 21.46
N ARG A 426 13.66 10.68 21.68
CA ARG A 426 13.05 9.80 22.69
C ARG A 426 14.08 9.37 23.71
N VAL A 427 13.73 9.44 24.99
CA VAL A 427 14.62 9.04 26.09
C VAL A 427 14.39 7.56 26.40
N TYR A 428 15.35 6.72 26.01
CA TYR A 428 15.37 5.31 26.34
C TYR A 428 16.04 5.10 27.68
N GLU A 429 15.43 4.27 28.53
CA GLU A 429 15.99 3.93 29.83
C GLU A 429 15.71 2.47 30.19
N LEU A 430 16.76 1.76 30.59
CA LEU A 430 16.70 0.39 31.10
C LEU A 430 17.16 0.39 32.56
N ARG A 431 16.28 -0.08 33.44
CA ARG A 431 16.55 -0.24 34.88
C ARG A 431 16.28 -1.67 35.33
N PRO A 432 16.88 -2.15 36.43
CA PRO A 432 16.53 -3.46 36.99
C PRO A 432 15.02 -3.52 37.28
N PHE A 433 14.41 -4.65 36.96
CA PHE A 433 12.98 -4.87 37.19
C PHE A 433 12.76 -5.20 38.67
N GLU A 434 12.22 -4.24 39.43
CA GLU A 434 11.84 -4.48 40.82
C GLU A 434 10.46 -5.14 40.89
N ASN A 435 10.41 -6.39 41.37
CA ASN A 435 9.16 -7.02 41.78
C ASN A 435 8.64 -6.28 43.02
N ARG A 436 7.76 -5.29 42.86
CA ARG A 436 6.95 -4.83 44.00
C ARG A 436 6.07 -6.00 44.45
N LYS A 437 6.47 -6.65 45.55
CA LYS A 437 5.55 -7.52 46.29
C LYS A 437 4.38 -6.63 46.73
N PRO A 438 3.11 -7.04 46.53
CA PRO A 438 1.99 -6.29 47.10
C PRO A 438 2.22 -6.19 48.61
N GLU A 439 2.13 -4.97 49.14
CA GLU A 439 2.17 -4.73 50.58
C GLU A 439 1.11 -5.64 51.24
N LYS A 440 1.56 -6.56 52.09
CA LYS A 440 0.65 -7.21 53.02
C LYS A 440 0.08 -6.08 53.87
N GLN A 441 -1.20 -5.76 53.68
CA GLN A 441 -1.97 -5.04 54.68
C GLN A 441 -1.89 -5.87 55.96
N GLU A 442 -1.01 -5.47 56.87
CA GLU A 442 -1.08 -5.90 58.26
C GLU A 442 -2.39 -5.37 58.81
N ASN A 443 -3.41 -6.23 58.82
CA ASN A 443 -4.57 -6.05 59.67
C ASN A 443 -4.06 -5.94 61.11
N ARG A 444 -3.94 -4.71 61.60
CA ARG A 444 -3.82 -4.44 63.03
C ARG A 444 -5.12 -4.87 63.67
N LYS A 445 -4.96 -5.77 64.64
CA LYS A 445 -5.99 -6.39 65.49
C LYS A 445 -6.83 -5.35 66.22
#